data_AF-A0A8M1MPA9-F1
#
_entry.id   AF-A0A8M1MPA9-F1
#
_cell.length_a   1.000
_cell.length_b   1.000
_cell.length_c   1.000
_cell.angle_alpha   90.00
_cell.angle_beta   90.00
_cell.angle_gamma   90.00
#
_symmetry.space_group_name_H-M   'P 1'
#
loop_
_entity.id
_entity.type
_entity.pdbx_description
1 polymer ?
#
loop_
_entity_poly.entity_id
_entity_poly.type
_entity_poly.pdbx_seq_one_letter_code
_entity_poly.pdbx_strand_id
1 'polypeptide(L)'
;MKHLADNSSGSSLRFQVQFQGLAGSPGRRARGDQRGRDGWVLRGVPRSWEAASGSPRRRMGCGHSRLSCCKAPKKRRQKPDQPPRPEPQELGPLNGDTATAVQLCASEEAEQCQKEITRILQQHKEDRKKWAQQVEKERELELREKLDEQRRVLEGEHEETLQVLQASHEQEKEALTHSFQEAKVTLQETIDGLSSQLEVFQAKMKRVEESILSRDYKKHIQDYGSPSLFWEQELESLHFVIEMKNERIHELDKRLILMETVKEKNLMLEEKISTLQQENEDLHVRARNQMVMSRQLSDDLLLAHEALEKESQLRRQLQQEKEELLYRVLGTDASPAFPLASVTPTEVSFLAS
;
A
#
# COMPACT_ATOMS: atom_id res chain seq x y z
N MET A 1 -49.03 89.01 -42.53
CA MET A 1 -50.49 89.06 -42.32
C MET A 1 -51.11 87.79 -42.90
N LYS A 2 -51.73 86.96 -42.04
CA LYS A 2 -52.94 86.14 -42.21
C LYS A 2 -53.06 85.24 -43.47
N HIS A 3 -53.01 83.89 -43.30
CA HIS A 3 -54.14 82.91 -43.29
C HIS A 3 -54.65 82.56 -44.70
N LEU A 4 -54.93 81.33 -45.16
CA LEU A 4 -55.32 80.00 -44.62
C LEU A 4 -54.75 78.91 -45.58
N ALA A 5 -54.31 77.71 -45.18
CA ALA A 5 -54.93 76.54 -44.52
C ALA A 5 -55.72 75.57 -45.46
N ASP A 6 -55.33 74.30 -45.32
CA ASP A 6 -56.00 73.01 -45.57
C ASP A 6 -56.23 72.43 -46.98
N ASN A 7 -55.55 71.30 -47.24
CA ASN A 7 -56.17 69.96 -47.27
C ASN A 7 -55.12 68.87 -47.60
N SER A 8 -54.98 67.83 -46.77
CA SER A 8 -55.11 66.44 -47.23
C SER A 8 -54.88 65.44 -46.08
N SER A 9 -55.91 64.64 -45.86
CA SER A 9 -56.03 63.54 -44.92
C SER A 9 -55.23 62.31 -45.38
N GLY A 10 -54.62 61.59 -44.44
CA GLY A 10 -53.94 60.31 -44.68
C GLY A 10 -53.80 59.51 -43.40
N SER A 11 -54.82 58.70 -43.12
CA SER A 11 -55.00 57.94 -41.89
C SER A 11 -53.91 56.89 -41.65
N SER A 12 -53.30 56.93 -40.47
CA SER A 12 -52.37 55.93 -39.94
C SER A 12 -53.16 54.75 -39.34
N LEU A 13 -53.15 53.59 -40.01
CA LEU A 13 -53.70 52.35 -39.49
C LEU A 13 -52.65 51.65 -38.59
N ARG A 14 -52.81 51.84 -37.27
CA ARG A 14 -52.16 51.01 -36.25
C ARG A 14 -52.91 49.68 -36.14
N PHE A 15 -52.24 48.56 -36.39
CA PHE A 15 -52.75 47.24 -36.00
C PHE A 15 -52.49 47.02 -34.51
N GLN A 16 -53.56 47.01 -33.73
CA GLN A 16 -53.57 46.67 -32.32
C GLN A 16 -54.06 45.23 -32.18
N VAL A 17 -53.16 44.30 -31.86
CA VAL A 17 -53.51 42.91 -31.55
C VAL A 17 -53.89 42.83 -30.06
N GLN A 18 -55.18 42.63 -29.79
CA GLN A 18 -55.71 42.34 -28.45
C GLN A 18 -55.46 40.87 -28.10
N PHE A 19 -54.62 40.62 -27.10
CA PHE A 19 -54.58 39.35 -26.37
C PHE A 19 -55.68 39.37 -25.30
N GLN A 20 -56.72 38.56 -25.46
CA GLN A 20 -57.66 38.27 -24.37
C GLN A 20 -57.13 37.07 -23.57
N GLY A 21 -56.75 37.34 -22.32
CA GLY A 21 -56.48 36.32 -21.32
C GLY A 21 -57.78 35.70 -20.81
N LEU A 22 -57.81 34.37 -20.71
CA LEU A 22 -58.83 33.64 -19.96
C LEU A 22 -58.18 33.04 -18.72
N ALA A 23 -58.53 33.60 -17.57
CA ALA A 23 -58.27 33.04 -16.25
C ALA A 23 -59.62 32.68 -15.59
N GLY A 24 -59.80 31.39 -15.31
CA GLY A 24 -60.28 30.89 -14.02
C GLY A 24 -61.78 30.70 -13.77
N SER A 25 -62.15 29.44 -13.47
CA SER A 25 -62.79 28.96 -12.21
C SER A 25 -64.04 28.04 -12.44
N PRO A 26 -64.59 27.35 -11.41
CA PRO A 26 -64.07 26.16 -10.72
C PRO A 26 -65.12 25.02 -10.63
N GLY A 27 -64.75 23.77 -10.30
CA GLY A 27 -65.79 22.77 -9.94
C GLY A 27 -65.43 21.29 -9.83
N ARG A 28 -65.06 20.88 -8.60
CA ARG A 28 -65.20 19.56 -7.93
C ARG A 28 -65.70 18.34 -8.74
N ARG A 29 -64.95 17.24 -8.67
CA ARG A 29 -65.47 15.95 -8.17
C ARG A 29 -64.35 15.05 -7.64
N ALA A 30 -64.69 14.31 -6.60
CA ALA A 30 -63.80 13.56 -5.73
C ALA A 30 -63.93 12.04 -5.94
N ARG A 31 -62.91 11.33 -5.45
CA ARG A 31 -62.82 9.91 -5.05
C ARG A 31 -62.76 8.86 -6.15
N GLY A 32 -61.74 8.00 -6.00
CA GLY A 32 -61.55 6.76 -6.76
C GLY A 32 -60.20 6.12 -6.44
N ASP A 33 -59.92 5.91 -5.16
CA ASP A 33 -58.75 5.18 -4.66
C ASP A 33 -59.12 3.69 -4.61
N GLN A 34 -58.51 2.84 -5.47
CA GLN A 34 -58.19 1.44 -5.16
C GLN A 34 -57.54 0.65 -6.32
N ARG A 35 -56.30 0.23 -6.05
CA ARG A 35 -55.75 -1.15 -6.12
C ARG A 35 -55.67 -1.92 -7.44
N GLY A 36 -54.45 -2.44 -7.63
CA GLY A 36 -54.00 -3.52 -8.51
C GLY A 36 -52.73 -3.05 -9.23
N ARG A 37 -51.50 -3.18 -8.72
CA ARG A 37 -50.80 -4.33 -8.12
C ARG A 37 -51.13 -5.65 -8.79
N ASP A 38 -50.49 -5.85 -9.94
CA ASP A 38 -49.88 -7.10 -10.40
C ASP A 38 -48.55 -6.67 -11.05
N GLY A 39 -47.38 -7.24 -10.80
CA GLY A 39 -47.09 -8.57 -10.27
C GLY A 39 -45.92 -9.15 -11.06
N TRP A 40 -44.77 -8.48 -11.06
CA TRP A 40 -43.50 -9.09 -11.44
C TRP A 40 -42.54 -8.94 -10.26
N VAL A 41 -42.64 -9.88 -9.34
CA VAL A 41 -41.69 -10.08 -8.25
C VAL A 41 -40.92 -11.37 -8.56
N LEU A 42 -39.64 -11.36 -8.19
CA LEU A 42 -38.73 -12.50 -7.98
C LEU A 42 -37.84 -12.90 -9.17
N ARG A 43 -36.70 -12.19 -9.29
CA ARG A 43 -35.42 -12.86 -9.02
C ARG A 43 -34.66 -12.08 -7.97
N GLY A 44 -34.58 -12.69 -6.79
CA GLY A 44 -33.85 -12.17 -5.65
C GLY A 44 -32.35 -12.12 -5.93
N VAL A 45 -31.74 -11.11 -5.32
CA VAL A 45 -30.34 -11.13 -4.90
C VAL A 45 -30.13 -12.30 -3.93
N PRO A 46 -29.03 -13.06 -4.05
CA PRO A 46 -28.36 -13.61 -2.88
C PRO A 46 -27.05 -12.87 -2.65
N ARG A 47 -27.04 -12.03 -1.60
CA ARG A 47 -25.83 -11.79 -0.81
C ARG A 47 -25.69 -13.00 0.11
N SER A 48 -24.82 -13.94 -0.26
CA SER A 48 -24.09 -14.80 0.68
C SER A 48 -23.11 -15.66 -0.12
N TRP A 49 -21.85 -15.27 -0.12
CA TRP A 49 -20.75 -16.24 -0.20
C TRP A 49 -19.86 -15.95 0.99
N GLU A 50 -20.14 -16.68 2.07
CA GLU A 50 -19.18 -16.89 3.13
C GLU A 50 -17.99 -17.67 2.58
N ALA A 51 -16.81 -17.10 2.81
CA ALA A 51 -15.59 -17.74 3.28
C ALA A 51 -15.22 -19.11 2.68
N ALA A 52 -14.30 -19.09 1.71
CA ALA A 52 -13.21 -20.07 1.64
C ALA A 52 -11.93 -19.36 1.13
N SER A 53 -11.13 -18.98 2.12
CA SER A 53 -9.68 -18.74 2.13
C SER A 53 -8.87 -18.96 0.85
N GLY A 54 -8.06 -17.95 0.49
CA GLY A 54 -6.93 -18.16 -0.43
C GLY A 54 -6.20 -16.90 -0.90
N SER A 55 -5.76 -16.02 0.00
CA SER A 55 -4.79 -14.95 -0.35
C SER A 55 -3.47 -15.18 0.38
N PRO A 56 -2.31 -15.27 -0.31
CA PRO A 56 -1.02 -15.23 0.35
C PRO A 56 -0.68 -13.78 0.70
N ARG A 57 -0.83 -13.41 1.97
CA ARG A 57 -0.28 -12.17 2.51
C ARG A 57 1.23 -12.29 2.68
N ARG A 58 1.94 -11.29 2.17
CA ARG A 58 3.26 -10.87 2.66
C ARG A 58 3.21 -10.68 4.18
N ARG A 59 4.20 -11.21 4.90
CA ARG A 59 4.50 -10.81 6.28
C ARG A 59 6.03 -10.80 6.49
N MET A 60 6.57 -9.60 6.66
CA MET A 60 7.82 -9.34 7.37
C MET A 60 7.48 -9.14 8.85
N GLY A 61 8.32 -9.64 9.76
CA GLY A 61 8.29 -9.25 11.17
C GLY A 61 8.56 -10.37 12.18
N CYS A 62 9.75 -10.27 12.78
CA CYS A 62 10.39 -11.04 13.84
C CYS A 62 9.54 -11.43 15.08
N GLY A 63 9.99 -12.51 15.75
CA GLY A 63 9.89 -12.68 17.21
C GLY A 63 9.25 -13.98 17.69
N HIS A 64 10.07 -15.00 18.02
CA HIS A 64 10.17 -15.62 19.35
C HIS A 64 10.88 -16.99 19.29
N SER A 65 11.86 -17.11 20.16
CA SER A 65 12.66 -18.28 20.48
C SER A 65 11.83 -19.39 21.14
N ARG A 66 12.10 -20.66 20.80
CA ARG A 66 12.36 -21.73 21.79
C ARG A 66 12.96 -23.00 21.14
N LEU A 67 14.04 -23.41 21.78
CA LEU A 67 14.82 -24.64 21.75
C LEU A 67 14.10 -25.92 21.30
N SER A 68 14.74 -26.71 20.43
CA SER A 68 14.60 -28.17 20.40
C SER A 68 15.77 -28.85 19.66
N CYS A 69 16.69 -29.38 20.45
CA CYS A 69 17.47 -30.61 20.29
C CYS A 69 17.86 -31.09 18.87
N CYS A 70 19.14 -30.91 18.54
CA CYS A 70 19.82 -31.68 17.51
C CYS A 70 19.90 -33.17 17.89
N LYS A 71 19.41 -34.06 17.02
CA LYS A 71 19.72 -35.49 17.08
C LYS A 71 21.15 -35.73 16.59
N ALA A 72 21.88 -36.56 17.32
CA ALA A 72 23.23 -37.01 16.97
C ALA A 72 23.22 -38.05 15.82
N PRO A 73 24.17 -38.02 14.87
CA PRO A 73 24.46 -39.17 14.02
C PRO A 73 25.45 -40.12 14.71
N LYS A 74 25.20 -41.42 14.54
CA LYS A 74 25.97 -42.53 15.10
C LYS A 74 27.35 -42.68 14.46
N LYS A 75 28.26 -43.16 15.31
CA LYS A 75 29.64 -43.59 15.07
C LYS A 75 29.83 -44.48 13.84
N ARG A 76 30.93 -44.27 13.13
CA ARG A 76 31.95 -45.29 12.81
C ARG A 76 33.29 -44.59 12.53
N ARG A 77 34.19 -44.60 13.51
CA ARG A 77 35.62 -44.40 13.27
C ARG A 77 36.32 -45.72 13.61
N GLN A 78 37.05 -46.22 12.62
CA GLN A 78 37.99 -47.31 12.79
C GLN A 78 39.13 -46.86 13.72
N LYS A 79 39.61 -47.83 14.50
CA LYS A 79 40.69 -47.75 15.47
C LYS A 79 42.01 -47.99 14.72
N PRO A 80 43.02 -47.12 14.81
CA PRO A 80 44.39 -47.53 14.56
C PRO A 80 45.08 -47.84 15.89
N ASP A 81 45.87 -48.91 15.85
CA ASP A 81 46.57 -49.52 16.96
C ASP A 81 47.57 -48.60 17.67
N GLN A 82 47.72 -48.85 18.97
CA GLN A 82 48.75 -48.27 19.83
C GLN A 82 50.15 -48.74 19.38
N PRO A 83 51.17 -47.88 19.42
CA PRO A 83 52.55 -48.34 19.62
C PRO A 83 52.80 -48.62 21.12
N PRO A 84 53.73 -49.52 21.48
CA PRO A 84 53.91 -49.97 22.85
C PRO A 84 54.60 -48.90 23.71
N ARG A 85 54.18 -48.82 24.98
CA ARG A 85 54.87 -48.13 26.07
C ARG A 85 56.15 -48.89 26.44
N PRO A 86 57.30 -48.23 26.66
CA PRO A 86 58.40 -48.83 27.41
C PRO A 86 58.13 -48.69 28.92
N GLU A 87 58.20 -49.81 29.64
CA GLU A 87 58.27 -49.84 31.11
C GLU A 87 59.72 -49.53 31.57
N PRO A 88 59.92 -48.79 32.68
CA PRO A 88 61.23 -48.66 33.30
C PRO A 88 61.50 -49.86 34.21
N GLN A 89 62.55 -50.64 33.93
CA GLN A 89 63.10 -51.63 34.86
C GLN A 89 64.30 -51.02 35.60
N GLU A 90 64.26 -51.15 36.93
CA GLU A 90 65.31 -50.71 37.87
C GLU A 90 66.56 -51.59 37.85
N LEU A 91 67.60 -51.03 38.46
CA LEU A 91 69.03 -51.35 38.46
C LEU A 91 69.43 -52.72 39.06
N GLY A 92 70.59 -53.20 38.64
CA GLY A 92 71.52 -54.02 39.43
C GLY A 92 72.98 -53.62 39.12
N PRO A 93 73.85 -53.40 40.12
CA PRO A 93 75.19 -52.84 39.91
C PRO A 93 76.22 -53.94 39.62
N LEU A 94 77.39 -53.58 39.08
CA LEU A 94 78.71 -54.10 39.47
C LEU A 94 79.82 -53.45 38.61
N ASN A 95 80.75 -52.78 39.30
CA ASN A 95 82.18 -52.57 39.03
C ASN A 95 82.60 -51.99 37.65
N GLY A 96 83.55 -51.08 37.54
CA GLY A 96 84.52 -50.54 38.46
C GLY A 96 85.46 -49.67 37.61
N ASP A 97 85.93 -48.58 38.18
CA ASP A 97 87.09 -47.79 37.84
C ASP A 97 87.40 -47.60 36.35
N THR A 98 87.10 -46.40 35.80
CA THR A 98 88.02 -45.64 34.93
C THR A 98 87.45 -44.26 34.61
N ALA A 99 88.28 -43.25 34.86
CA ALA A 99 88.29 -41.93 34.22
C ALA A 99 87.28 -40.86 34.68
N THR A 100 87.63 -40.25 35.81
CA THR A 100 87.34 -38.87 36.24
C THR A 100 87.86 -37.78 35.26
N ALA A 101 88.19 -38.12 34.00
CA ALA A 101 88.64 -37.17 32.96
C ALA A 101 87.64 -37.02 31.78
N VAL A 102 86.57 -37.84 31.73
CA VAL A 102 85.53 -37.78 30.68
C VAL A 102 84.24 -37.11 31.19
N GLN A 103 84.16 -36.85 32.50
CA GLN A 103 82.95 -36.39 33.18
C GLN A 103 82.61 -34.90 32.94
N LEU A 104 83.54 -34.12 32.37
CA LEU A 104 83.28 -32.76 31.89
C LEU A 104 82.87 -32.73 30.39
N CYS A 105 83.39 -33.65 29.57
CA CYS A 105 83.06 -33.70 28.13
C CYS A 105 81.71 -34.39 27.87
N ALA A 106 81.37 -35.45 28.61
CA ALA A 106 80.09 -36.17 28.46
C ALA A 106 78.88 -35.39 29.05
N SER A 107 79.12 -34.47 30.00
CA SER A 107 78.07 -33.59 30.54
C SER A 107 77.70 -32.48 29.54
N GLU A 108 78.69 -31.92 28.83
CA GLU A 108 78.48 -30.91 27.80
C GLU A 108 77.77 -31.48 26.56
N GLU A 109 78.12 -32.71 26.14
CA GLU A 109 77.47 -33.41 25.02
C GLU A 109 76.02 -33.81 25.31
N ALA A 110 75.72 -34.24 26.55
CA ALA A 110 74.35 -34.55 26.97
C ALA A 110 73.47 -33.28 27.06
N GLU A 111 74.03 -32.18 27.56
CA GLU A 111 73.38 -30.88 27.54
C GLU A 111 73.14 -30.35 26.12
N GLN A 112 74.10 -30.55 25.20
CA GLN A 112 73.92 -30.21 23.79
C GLN A 112 72.83 -31.05 23.12
N CYS A 113 72.78 -32.37 23.39
CA CYS A 113 71.69 -33.22 22.92
C CYS A 113 70.32 -32.78 23.47
N GLN A 114 70.24 -32.37 24.73
CA GLN A 114 69.02 -31.81 25.31
C GLN A 114 68.59 -30.49 24.66
N LYS A 115 69.54 -29.60 24.37
CA LYS A 115 69.31 -28.34 23.64
C LYS A 115 68.81 -28.61 22.21
N GLU A 116 69.35 -29.62 21.54
CA GLU A 116 68.93 -30.01 20.18
C GLU A 116 67.51 -30.63 20.18
N ILE A 117 67.21 -31.53 21.13
CA ILE A 117 65.88 -32.15 21.28
C ILE A 117 64.81 -31.09 21.56
N THR A 118 65.10 -30.14 22.47
CA THR A 118 64.15 -29.05 22.78
C THR A 118 63.93 -28.13 21.58
N ARG A 119 64.98 -27.82 20.82
CA ARG A 119 64.89 -27.06 19.55
C ARG A 119 64.02 -27.78 18.52
N ILE A 120 64.24 -29.08 18.30
CA ILE A 120 63.44 -29.89 17.36
C ILE A 120 61.97 -29.94 17.81
N LEU A 121 61.70 -30.11 19.10
CA LEU A 121 60.33 -30.11 19.64
C LEU A 121 59.65 -28.75 19.47
N GLN A 122 60.38 -27.65 19.66
CA GLN A 122 59.88 -26.29 19.43
C GLN A 122 59.53 -26.09 17.95
N GLN A 123 60.43 -26.47 17.05
CA GLN A 123 60.22 -26.43 15.60
C GLN A 123 58.98 -27.26 15.19
N HIS A 124 58.87 -28.50 15.66
CA HIS A 124 57.69 -29.35 15.41
C HIS A 124 56.38 -28.76 15.96
N LYS A 125 56.43 -28.00 17.06
CA LYS A 125 55.25 -27.29 17.59
C LYS A 125 54.86 -26.12 16.68
N GLU A 126 55.84 -25.36 16.20
CA GLU A 126 55.62 -24.23 15.29
C GLU A 126 55.11 -24.71 13.93
N ASP A 127 55.70 -25.76 13.36
CA ASP A 127 55.29 -26.30 12.07
C ASP A 127 53.90 -26.96 12.16
N ARG A 128 53.55 -27.58 13.29
CA ARG A 128 52.16 -28.01 13.55
C ARG A 128 51.18 -26.84 13.60
N LYS A 129 51.57 -25.71 14.22
CA LYS A 129 50.72 -24.50 14.25
C LYS A 129 50.54 -23.91 12.84
N LYS A 130 51.62 -23.81 12.06
CA LYS A 130 51.58 -23.34 10.66
C LYS A 130 50.69 -24.23 9.80
N TRP A 131 50.86 -25.54 9.90
CA TRP A 131 50.03 -26.49 9.16
C TRP A 131 48.55 -26.42 9.58
N ALA A 132 48.25 -26.32 10.88
CA ALA A 132 46.88 -26.13 11.36
C ALA A 132 46.25 -24.83 10.83
N GLN A 133 46.99 -23.72 10.84
CA GLN A 133 46.55 -22.44 10.26
C GLN A 133 46.34 -22.52 8.75
N GLN A 134 47.20 -23.26 8.04
CA GLN A 134 47.06 -23.46 6.60
C GLN A 134 45.80 -24.25 6.26
N VAL A 135 45.55 -25.36 6.96
CA VAL A 135 44.34 -26.17 6.79
C VAL A 135 43.07 -25.39 7.14
N GLU A 136 43.12 -24.54 8.16
CA GLU A 136 42.00 -23.66 8.52
C GLU A 136 41.71 -22.65 7.41
N LYS A 137 42.75 -21.99 6.87
CA LYS A 137 42.62 -21.05 5.74
C LYS A 137 42.08 -21.74 4.48
N GLU A 138 42.59 -22.91 4.14
CA GLU A 138 42.10 -23.69 2.99
C GLU A 138 40.63 -24.05 3.17
N ARG A 139 40.24 -24.49 4.37
CA ARG A 139 38.84 -24.78 4.68
C ARG A 139 37.94 -23.54 4.63
N GLU A 140 38.43 -22.40 5.09
CA GLU A 140 37.70 -21.13 4.98
C GLU A 140 37.51 -20.70 3.53
N LEU A 141 38.53 -20.86 2.69
CA LEU A 141 38.46 -20.58 1.25
C LEU A 141 37.45 -21.50 0.56
N GLU A 142 37.50 -22.81 0.82
CA GLU A 142 36.51 -23.75 0.27
C GLU A 142 35.07 -23.42 0.69
N LEU A 143 34.86 -22.98 1.94
CA LEU A 143 33.55 -22.57 2.41
C LEU A 143 33.08 -21.28 1.73
N ARG A 144 33.98 -20.32 1.53
CA ARG A 144 33.69 -19.07 0.78
C ARG A 144 33.32 -19.37 -0.66
N GLU A 145 34.11 -20.19 -1.35
CA GLU A 145 33.83 -20.59 -2.74
C GLU A 145 32.48 -21.31 -2.87
N LYS A 146 32.14 -22.21 -1.93
CA LYS A 146 30.83 -22.88 -1.91
C LYS A 146 29.68 -21.90 -1.69
N LEU A 147 29.85 -20.92 -0.80
CA LEU A 147 28.84 -19.88 -0.56
C LEU A 147 28.68 -18.95 -1.79
N ASP A 148 29.78 -18.63 -2.46
CA ASP A 148 29.77 -17.79 -3.66
C ASP A 148 29.18 -18.54 -4.87
N GLU A 149 29.40 -19.85 -4.98
CA GLU A 149 28.72 -20.69 -5.96
C GLU A 149 27.21 -20.76 -5.68
N GLN A 150 26.82 -21.01 -4.43
CA GLN A 150 25.39 -21.00 -4.04
C GLN A 150 24.73 -19.65 -4.31
N ARG A 151 25.43 -18.54 -4.04
CA ARG A 151 24.95 -17.19 -4.34
C ARG A 151 24.72 -17.02 -5.85
N ARG A 152 25.70 -17.39 -6.68
CA ARG A 152 25.59 -17.26 -8.14
C ARG A 152 24.46 -18.10 -8.73
N VAL A 153 24.26 -19.32 -8.23
CA VAL A 153 23.13 -20.18 -8.65
C VAL A 153 21.81 -19.53 -8.28
N LEU A 154 21.65 -19.05 -7.04
CA LEU A 154 20.42 -18.38 -6.60
C LEU A 154 20.14 -17.08 -7.37
N GLU A 155 21.19 -16.30 -7.67
CA GLU A 155 21.09 -15.09 -8.49
C GLU A 155 20.65 -15.43 -9.92
N GLY A 156 21.22 -16.48 -10.53
CA GLY A 156 20.83 -16.98 -11.84
C GLY A 156 19.38 -17.45 -11.88
N GLU A 157 18.95 -18.29 -10.93
CA GLU A 157 17.55 -18.73 -10.82
C GLU A 157 16.58 -17.55 -10.64
N HIS A 158 16.99 -16.55 -9.84
CA HIS A 158 16.17 -15.35 -9.66
C HIS A 158 16.06 -14.52 -10.95
N GLU A 159 17.17 -14.37 -11.67
CA GLU A 159 17.18 -13.64 -12.93
C GLU A 159 16.37 -14.36 -14.01
N GLU A 160 16.49 -15.68 -14.14
CA GLU A 160 15.69 -16.50 -15.05
C GLU A 160 14.19 -16.40 -14.73
N THR A 161 13.80 -16.51 -13.46
CA THR A 161 12.39 -16.38 -13.05
C THR A 161 11.84 -14.98 -13.32
N LEU A 162 12.64 -13.93 -13.14
CA LEU A 162 12.26 -12.57 -13.52
C LEU A 162 12.10 -12.41 -15.03
N GLN A 163 13.02 -12.96 -15.83
CA GLN A 163 12.93 -12.90 -17.29
C GLN A 163 11.69 -13.63 -17.83
N VAL A 164 11.40 -14.82 -17.31
CA VAL A 164 10.18 -15.57 -17.67
C VAL A 164 8.93 -14.81 -17.29
N LEU A 165 8.89 -14.22 -16.09
CA LEU A 165 7.75 -13.41 -15.65
C LEU A 165 7.55 -12.17 -16.52
N GLN A 166 8.62 -11.48 -16.89
CA GLN A 166 8.59 -10.33 -17.79
C GLN A 166 8.10 -10.72 -19.19
N ALA A 167 8.61 -11.81 -19.75
CA ALA A 167 8.18 -12.31 -21.05
C ALA A 167 6.68 -12.70 -21.05
N SER A 168 6.21 -13.38 -20.00
CA SER A 168 4.79 -13.72 -19.83
C SER A 168 3.93 -12.46 -19.73
N HIS A 169 4.38 -11.45 -18.97
CA HIS A 169 3.65 -10.19 -18.82
C HIS A 169 3.52 -9.42 -20.13
N GLU A 170 4.62 -9.29 -20.89
CA GLU A 170 4.58 -8.62 -22.19
C GLU A 170 3.71 -9.41 -23.18
N GLN A 171 3.79 -10.75 -23.19
CA GLN A 171 2.91 -11.57 -24.02
C GLN A 171 1.42 -11.38 -23.67
N GLU A 172 1.06 -11.36 -22.39
CA GLU A 172 -0.33 -11.12 -21.96
C GLU A 172 -0.81 -9.72 -22.35
N LYS A 173 0.05 -8.72 -22.22
CA LYS A 173 -0.23 -7.34 -22.63
C LYS A 173 -0.43 -7.23 -24.14
N GLU A 174 0.40 -7.89 -24.94
CA GLU A 174 0.25 -7.97 -26.40
C GLU A 174 -1.06 -8.68 -26.77
N ALA A 175 -1.36 -9.83 -26.18
CA ALA A 175 -2.61 -10.54 -26.41
C ALA A 175 -3.85 -9.70 -26.04
N LEU A 176 -3.81 -8.99 -24.91
CA LEU A 176 -4.88 -8.11 -24.49
C LEU A 176 -5.06 -6.94 -25.46
N THR A 177 -3.97 -6.29 -25.87
CA THR A 177 -4.02 -5.17 -26.83
C THR A 177 -4.54 -5.61 -28.20
N HIS A 178 -4.16 -6.79 -28.68
CA HIS A 178 -4.69 -7.37 -29.91
C HIS A 178 -6.20 -7.65 -29.80
N SER A 179 -6.64 -8.35 -28.75
CA SER A 179 -8.06 -8.65 -28.54
C SER A 179 -8.92 -7.39 -28.42
N PHE A 180 -8.39 -6.33 -27.79
CA PHE A 180 -9.06 -5.04 -27.71
C PHE A 180 -9.18 -4.38 -29.09
N GLN A 181 -8.13 -4.43 -29.90
CA GLN A 181 -8.15 -3.88 -31.26
C GLN A 181 -9.12 -4.65 -32.15
N GLU A 182 -9.15 -5.98 -32.08
CA GLU A 182 -10.13 -6.81 -32.79
C GLU A 182 -11.56 -6.49 -32.35
N ALA A 183 -11.82 -6.39 -31.04
CA ALA A 183 -13.12 -5.99 -30.52
C ALA A 183 -13.52 -4.58 -31.00
N LYS A 184 -12.57 -3.65 -31.06
CA LYS A 184 -12.82 -2.30 -31.59
C LYS A 184 -13.16 -2.31 -33.08
N VAL A 185 -12.42 -3.07 -33.89
CA VAL A 185 -12.65 -3.18 -35.34
C VAL A 185 -14.00 -3.84 -35.61
N THR A 186 -14.30 -4.95 -34.95
CA THR A 186 -15.60 -5.64 -35.09
C THR A 186 -16.77 -4.73 -34.69
N LEU A 187 -16.66 -3.99 -33.59
CA LEU A 187 -17.66 -3.00 -33.21
C LEU A 187 -17.79 -1.90 -34.27
N GLN A 188 -16.70 -1.39 -34.82
CA GLN A 188 -16.74 -0.40 -35.88
C GLN A 188 -17.44 -0.94 -37.14
N GLU A 189 -17.15 -2.18 -37.55
CA GLU A 189 -17.84 -2.84 -38.67
C GLU A 189 -19.35 -2.98 -38.40
N THR A 190 -19.77 -3.27 -37.17
CA THR A 190 -21.20 -3.29 -36.83
C THR A 190 -21.85 -1.91 -36.89
N ILE A 191 -21.14 -0.87 -36.46
CA ILE A 191 -21.61 0.53 -36.54
C ILE A 191 -21.77 0.93 -38.00
N ASP A 192 -20.78 0.63 -38.85
CA ASP A 192 -20.81 0.96 -40.27
C ASP A 192 -21.92 0.18 -40.99
N GLY A 193 -22.08 -1.10 -40.65
CA GLY A 193 -23.17 -1.95 -41.13
C GLY A 193 -24.55 -1.39 -40.78
N LEU A 194 -24.78 -1.03 -39.51
CA LEU A 194 -26.04 -0.44 -39.07
C LEU A 194 -26.27 0.95 -39.67
N SER A 195 -25.23 1.76 -39.79
CA SER A 195 -25.30 3.09 -40.42
C SER A 195 -25.70 2.97 -41.89
N SER A 196 -25.12 2.03 -42.63
CA SER A 196 -25.52 1.77 -44.02
C SER A 196 -26.97 1.32 -44.15
N GLN A 197 -27.45 0.47 -43.23
CA GLN A 197 -28.85 0.06 -43.20
C GLN A 197 -29.79 1.22 -42.90
N LEU A 198 -29.40 2.08 -41.95
CA LEU A 198 -30.12 3.31 -41.62
C LEU A 198 -30.24 4.21 -42.85
N GLU A 199 -29.14 4.47 -43.56
CA GLU A 199 -29.15 5.30 -44.77
C GLU A 199 -30.06 4.72 -45.86
N VAL A 200 -30.04 3.40 -46.06
CA VAL A 200 -30.95 2.75 -47.01
C VAL A 200 -32.41 2.91 -46.59
N PHE A 201 -32.71 2.78 -45.31
CA PHE A 201 -34.06 2.98 -44.78
C PHE A 201 -34.52 4.44 -44.92
N GLN A 202 -33.67 5.40 -44.59
CA GLN A 202 -33.95 6.83 -44.77
C GLN A 202 -34.19 7.16 -46.24
N ALA A 203 -33.38 6.63 -47.16
CA ALA A 203 -33.55 6.84 -48.59
C ALA A 203 -34.86 6.22 -49.14
N LYS A 204 -35.34 5.12 -48.53
CA LYS A 204 -36.65 4.55 -48.86
C LYS A 204 -37.79 5.42 -48.32
N MET A 205 -37.66 5.89 -47.08
CA MET A 205 -38.64 6.78 -46.44
C MET A 205 -38.80 8.07 -47.25
N LYS A 206 -37.70 8.74 -47.59
CA LYS A 206 -37.68 9.94 -48.45
C LYS A 206 -38.38 9.69 -49.79
N ARG A 207 -38.08 8.58 -50.46
CA ARG A 207 -38.74 8.21 -51.72
C ARG A 207 -40.25 8.00 -51.57
N VAL A 208 -40.70 7.40 -50.47
CA VAL A 208 -42.13 7.21 -50.18
C VAL A 208 -42.79 8.56 -49.91
N GLU A 209 -42.18 9.41 -49.09
CA GLU A 209 -42.67 10.77 -48.80
C GLU A 209 -42.78 11.60 -50.09
N GLU A 210 -41.72 11.65 -50.91
CA GLU A 210 -41.71 12.34 -52.21
C GLU A 210 -42.79 11.78 -53.14
N SER A 211 -43.00 10.46 -53.17
CA SER A 211 -44.03 9.83 -53.99
C SER A 211 -45.44 10.21 -53.53
N ILE A 212 -45.71 10.21 -52.23
CA ILE A 212 -47.00 10.61 -51.65
C ILE A 212 -47.24 12.09 -51.93
N LEU A 213 -46.28 12.96 -51.62
CA LEU A 213 -46.36 14.40 -51.86
C LEU A 213 -46.59 14.71 -53.34
N SER A 214 -45.86 14.04 -54.25
CA SER A 214 -46.03 14.24 -55.70
C SER A 214 -47.43 13.82 -56.17
N ARG A 215 -47.96 12.70 -55.67
CA ARG A 215 -49.30 12.23 -55.99
C ARG A 215 -50.36 13.19 -55.46
N ASP A 216 -50.24 13.58 -54.21
CA ASP A 216 -51.21 14.44 -53.53
C ASP A 216 -51.19 15.85 -54.15
N TYR A 217 -50.03 16.37 -54.52
CA TYR A 217 -49.88 17.61 -55.27
C TYR A 217 -50.56 17.55 -56.65
N LYS A 218 -50.32 16.48 -57.42
CA LYS A 218 -50.99 16.28 -58.72
C LYS A 218 -52.51 16.21 -58.58
N LYS A 219 -53.00 15.49 -57.58
CA LYS A 219 -54.44 15.40 -57.29
C LYS A 219 -55.00 16.75 -56.88
N HIS A 220 -54.30 17.50 -56.04
CA HIS A 220 -54.72 18.83 -55.62
C HIS A 220 -54.84 19.79 -56.81
N ILE A 221 -53.88 19.77 -57.75
CA ILE A 221 -53.96 20.57 -58.98
C ILE A 221 -55.18 20.15 -59.82
N GLN A 222 -55.49 18.86 -59.89
CA GLN A 222 -56.65 18.36 -60.63
C GLN A 222 -57.98 18.79 -60.00
N ASP A 223 -58.07 18.73 -58.66
CA ASP A 223 -59.31 18.99 -57.92
C ASP A 223 -59.57 20.50 -57.76
N TYR A 224 -58.53 21.31 -57.59
CA TYR A 224 -58.62 22.73 -57.18
C TYR A 224 -57.94 23.71 -58.14
N GLY A 225 -57.24 23.22 -59.17
CA GLY A 225 -56.45 24.05 -60.08
C GLY A 225 -55.04 24.35 -59.54
N SER A 226 -54.25 25.10 -60.32
CA SER A 226 -52.91 25.54 -59.90
C SER A 226 -53.00 26.35 -58.60
N PRO A 227 -52.05 26.18 -57.66
CA PRO A 227 -51.98 27.01 -56.47
C PRO A 227 -52.05 28.50 -56.83
N SER A 228 -52.94 29.23 -56.16
CA SER A 228 -53.06 30.68 -56.30
C SER A 228 -51.88 31.37 -55.62
N LEU A 229 -51.43 32.52 -56.17
CA LEU A 229 -50.41 33.41 -55.61
C LEU A 229 -50.59 33.69 -54.11
N PHE A 230 -51.83 33.68 -53.62
CA PHE A 230 -52.14 33.82 -52.19
C PHE A 230 -51.47 32.73 -51.33
N TRP A 231 -51.50 31.46 -51.77
CA TRP A 231 -50.93 30.36 -51.00
C TRP A 231 -49.40 30.33 -51.05
N GLU A 232 -48.81 30.78 -52.16
CA GLU A 232 -47.36 30.96 -52.26
C GLU A 232 -46.89 32.00 -51.24
N GLN A 233 -47.59 33.13 -51.15
CA GLN A 233 -47.28 34.18 -50.19
C GLN A 233 -47.48 33.75 -48.73
N GLU A 234 -48.54 32.98 -48.44
CA GLU A 234 -48.76 32.42 -47.10
C GLU A 234 -47.67 31.41 -46.73
N LEU A 235 -47.25 30.55 -47.67
CA LEU A 235 -46.15 29.60 -47.46
C LEU A 235 -44.83 30.32 -47.20
N GLU A 236 -44.52 31.38 -47.93
CA GLU A 236 -43.35 32.23 -47.70
C GLU A 236 -43.40 32.88 -46.31
N SER A 237 -44.57 33.39 -45.88
CA SER A 237 -44.74 33.97 -44.56
C SER A 237 -44.53 32.95 -43.44
N LEU A 238 -45.09 31.75 -43.57
CA LEU A 238 -44.91 30.67 -42.61
C LEU A 238 -43.47 30.17 -42.58
N HIS A 239 -42.80 30.09 -43.73
CA HIS A 239 -41.39 29.72 -43.81
C HIS A 239 -40.52 30.69 -43.00
N PHE A 240 -40.72 32.00 -43.16
CA PHE A 240 -40.01 33.02 -42.39
C PHE A 240 -40.24 32.88 -40.87
N VAL A 241 -41.49 32.61 -40.45
CA VAL A 241 -41.79 32.39 -39.02
C VAL A 241 -41.11 31.13 -38.50
N ILE A 242 -41.02 30.06 -39.30
CA ILE A 242 -40.33 28.82 -38.93
C ILE A 242 -38.83 29.07 -38.79
N GLU A 243 -38.22 29.78 -39.75
CA GLU A 243 -36.79 30.15 -39.69
C GLU A 243 -36.48 30.96 -38.43
N MET A 244 -37.28 31.99 -38.15
CA MET A 244 -37.15 32.77 -36.90
C MET A 244 -37.27 31.90 -35.64
N LYS A 245 -38.21 30.93 -35.62
CA LYS A 245 -38.37 30.03 -34.48
C LYS A 245 -37.20 29.07 -34.35
N ASN A 246 -36.66 28.57 -35.45
CA ASN A 246 -35.49 27.70 -35.46
C ASN A 246 -34.24 28.43 -34.96
N GLU A 247 -34.02 29.67 -35.41
CA GLU A 247 -32.94 30.52 -34.88
C GLU A 247 -33.08 30.71 -33.37
N ARG A 248 -34.31 30.98 -32.89
CA ARG A 248 -34.57 31.10 -31.46
C ARG A 248 -34.31 29.80 -30.68
N ILE A 249 -34.65 28.65 -31.25
CA ILE A 249 -34.35 27.34 -30.65
C ILE A 249 -32.84 27.15 -30.55
N HIS A 250 -32.09 27.44 -31.62
CA HIS A 250 -30.63 27.33 -31.62
C HIS A 250 -29.95 28.26 -30.60
N GLU A 251 -30.49 29.47 -30.39
CA GLU A 251 -30.01 30.34 -29.30
C GLU A 251 -30.22 29.72 -27.91
N LEU A 252 -31.38 29.10 -27.70
CA LEU A 252 -31.69 28.41 -26.44
C LEU A 252 -30.81 27.18 -26.25
N ASP A 253 -30.53 26.40 -27.30
CA ASP A 253 -29.62 25.25 -27.25
C ASP A 253 -28.20 25.67 -26.87
N LYS A 254 -27.68 26.75 -27.47
CA LYS A 254 -26.37 27.31 -27.09
C LYS A 254 -26.32 27.69 -25.62
N ARG A 255 -27.39 28.31 -25.10
CA ARG A 255 -27.49 28.69 -23.69
C ARG A 255 -27.59 27.46 -22.78
N LEU A 256 -28.31 26.43 -23.21
CA LEU A 256 -28.44 25.18 -22.48
C LEU A 256 -27.08 24.50 -22.30
N ILE A 257 -26.30 24.37 -23.37
CA ILE A 257 -24.95 23.77 -23.32
C ILE A 257 -24.03 24.56 -22.38
N LEU A 258 -24.07 25.88 -22.42
CA LEU A 258 -23.31 26.72 -21.48
C LEU A 258 -23.72 26.48 -20.03
N MET A 259 -25.02 26.36 -19.77
CA MET A 259 -25.53 26.08 -18.43
C MET A 259 -25.14 24.69 -17.94
N GLU A 260 -25.19 23.68 -18.80
CA GLU A 260 -24.73 22.32 -18.51
C GLU A 260 -23.23 22.29 -18.17
N THR A 261 -22.42 23.00 -18.95
CA THR A 261 -20.97 23.13 -18.70
C THR A 261 -20.69 23.79 -17.34
N VAL A 262 -21.44 24.84 -16.99
CA VAL A 262 -21.31 25.50 -15.68
C VAL A 262 -21.74 24.57 -14.56
N LYS A 263 -22.82 23.80 -14.75
CA LYS A 263 -23.29 22.82 -13.78
C LYS A 263 -22.24 21.74 -13.52
N GLU A 264 -21.61 21.20 -14.56
CA GLU A 264 -20.53 20.22 -14.42
C GLU A 264 -19.34 20.79 -13.63
N LYS A 265 -18.92 22.02 -13.94
CA LYS A 265 -17.89 22.72 -13.15
C LYS A 265 -18.28 22.91 -11.69
N ASN A 266 -19.54 23.22 -11.42
CA ASN A 266 -20.02 23.37 -10.05
C ASN A 266 -19.94 22.04 -9.29
N LEU A 267 -20.36 20.93 -9.90
CA LEU A 267 -20.25 19.60 -9.31
C LEU A 267 -18.78 19.24 -8.97
N MET A 268 -17.84 19.51 -9.88
CA MET A 268 -16.41 19.30 -9.61
C MET A 268 -15.89 20.14 -8.43
N LEU A 269 -16.36 21.39 -8.31
CA LEU A 269 -16.00 22.25 -7.20
C LEU A 269 -16.62 21.78 -5.87
N GLU A 270 -17.87 21.30 -5.88
CA GLU A 270 -18.53 20.70 -4.72
C GLU A 270 -17.77 19.46 -4.22
N GLU A 271 -17.36 18.57 -5.12
CA GLU A 271 -16.51 17.42 -4.78
C GLU A 271 -15.17 17.88 -4.19
N LYS A 272 -14.53 18.89 -4.80
CA LYS A 272 -13.27 19.42 -4.29
C LYS A 272 -13.43 20.03 -2.90
N ILE A 273 -14.53 20.75 -2.64
CA ILE A 273 -14.85 21.28 -1.31
C ILE A 273 -15.02 20.14 -0.32
N SER A 274 -15.76 19.09 -0.68
CA SER A 274 -15.98 17.93 0.20
C SER A 274 -14.67 17.23 0.56
N THR A 275 -13.76 17.04 -0.42
CA THR A 275 -12.45 16.42 -0.15
C THR A 275 -11.59 17.29 0.77
N LEU A 276 -11.55 18.61 0.54
CA LEU A 276 -10.81 19.53 1.39
C LEU A 276 -11.39 19.59 2.81
N GLN A 277 -12.72 19.51 2.96
CA GLN A 277 -13.37 19.41 4.26
C GLN A 277 -12.95 18.15 5.01
N GLN A 278 -12.95 17.00 4.33
CA GLN A 278 -12.51 15.73 4.92
C GLN A 278 -11.03 15.80 5.34
N GLU A 279 -10.14 16.31 4.49
CA GLU A 279 -8.71 16.47 4.82
C GLU A 279 -8.50 17.40 6.03
N ASN A 280 -9.31 18.45 6.14
CA ASN A 280 -9.27 19.38 7.26
C ASN A 280 -9.72 18.72 8.58
N GLU A 281 -10.79 17.91 8.54
CA GLU A 281 -11.25 17.11 9.68
C GLU A 281 -10.17 16.11 10.13
N ASP A 282 -9.53 15.41 9.18
CA ASP A 282 -8.44 14.48 9.46
C ASP A 282 -7.23 15.19 10.09
N LEU A 283 -6.88 16.38 9.61
CA LEU A 283 -5.85 17.22 10.22
C LEU A 283 -6.23 17.63 11.65
N HIS A 284 -7.48 18.02 11.88
CA HIS A 284 -7.96 18.35 13.22
C HIS A 284 -7.92 17.16 14.17
N VAL A 285 -8.28 15.95 13.73
CA VAL A 285 -8.16 14.73 14.52
C VAL A 285 -6.69 14.43 14.84
N ARG A 286 -5.79 14.53 13.86
CA ARG A 286 -4.34 14.35 14.07
C ARG A 286 -3.78 15.36 15.08
N ALA A 287 -4.16 16.64 14.96
CA ALA A 287 -3.74 17.69 15.89
C ALA A 287 -4.23 17.42 17.32
N ARG A 288 -5.49 16.99 17.49
CA ARG A 288 -6.03 16.60 18.80
C ARG A 288 -5.26 15.42 19.40
N ASN A 289 -4.93 14.39 18.62
CA ASN A 289 -4.15 13.25 19.08
C ASN A 289 -2.74 13.67 19.52
N GLN A 290 -2.06 14.51 18.73
CA GLN A 290 -0.76 15.06 19.09
C GLN A 290 -0.82 15.88 20.38
N MET A 291 -1.88 16.69 20.56
CA MET A 291 -2.09 17.45 21.78
C MET A 291 -2.28 16.54 23.01
N VAL A 292 -3.05 15.47 22.89
CA VAL A 292 -3.24 14.47 23.96
C VAL A 292 -1.91 13.79 24.29
N MET A 293 -1.16 13.35 23.29
CA MET A 293 0.17 12.75 23.49
C MET A 293 1.13 13.72 24.17
N SER A 294 1.13 14.99 23.77
CA SER A 294 1.98 16.02 24.39
C SER A 294 1.63 16.26 25.86
N ARG A 295 0.33 16.24 26.20
CA ARG A 295 -0.13 16.34 27.60
C ARG A 295 0.33 15.13 28.41
N GLN A 296 0.11 13.92 27.88
CA GLN A 296 0.52 12.67 28.53
C GLN A 296 2.03 12.65 28.81
N LEU A 297 2.86 13.02 27.83
CA LEU A 297 4.31 13.10 28.03
C LEU A 297 4.71 14.14 29.09
N SER A 298 3.97 15.25 29.17
CA SER A 298 4.22 16.29 30.19
C SER A 298 3.85 15.79 31.59
N ASP A 299 2.74 15.06 31.71
CA ASP A 299 2.32 14.44 32.97
C ASP A 299 3.32 13.35 33.41
N ASP A 300 3.78 12.50 32.49
CA ASP A 300 4.79 11.48 32.75
C ASP A 300 6.13 12.11 33.19
N LEU A 301 6.54 13.22 32.56
CA LEU A 301 7.73 13.98 32.96
C LEU A 301 7.58 14.55 34.38
N LEU A 302 6.42 15.13 34.70
CA LEU A 302 6.14 15.65 36.04
C LEU A 302 6.23 14.53 37.10
N LEU A 303 5.59 13.38 36.84
CA LEU A 303 5.64 12.22 37.72
C LEU A 303 7.08 11.70 37.92
N ALA A 304 7.89 11.66 36.86
CA ALA A 304 9.29 11.25 36.96
C ALA A 304 10.12 12.25 37.78
N HIS A 305 9.88 13.55 37.62
CA HIS A 305 10.53 14.59 38.43
C HIS A 305 10.17 14.45 39.91
N GLU A 306 8.88 14.26 40.25
CA GLU A 306 8.46 14.04 41.64
C GLU A 306 9.09 12.78 42.26
N ALA A 307 9.21 11.70 41.48
CA ALA A 307 9.87 10.47 41.93
C ALA A 307 11.38 10.70 42.19
N LEU A 308 12.06 11.43 41.30
CA LEU A 308 13.46 11.80 41.46
C LEU A 308 13.69 12.67 42.69
N GLU A 309 12.80 13.64 42.94
CA GLU A 309 12.86 14.48 44.15
C GLU A 309 12.72 13.65 45.42
N LYS A 310 11.76 12.72 45.47
CA LYS A 310 11.60 11.79 46.61
C LYS A 310 12.85 10.93 46.80
N GLU A 311 13.42 10.37 45.74
CA GLU A 311 14.67 9.60 45.83
C GLU A 311 15.82 10.46 46.35
N SER A 312 15.94 11.71 45.90
CA SER A 312 16.97 12.65 46.36
C SER A 312 16.84 12.98 47.85
N GLN A 313 15.60 13.06 48.36
CA GLN A 313 15.31 13.28 49.77
C GLN A 313 15.73 12.06 50.61
N LEU A 314 15.33 10.85 50.18
CA LEU A 314 15.72 9.60 50.83
C LEU A 314 17.25 9.41 50.82
N ARG A 315 17.93 9.71 49.70
CA ARG A 315 19.40 9.67 49.63
C ARG A 315 20.06 10.63 50.62
N ARG A 316 19.53 11.84 50.78
CA ARG A 316 20.04 12.80 51.77
C ARG A 316 19.84 12.30 53.19
N GLN A 317 18.69 11.74 53.52
CA GLN A 317 18.41 11.14 54.83
C GLN A 317 19.38 9.98 55.13
N LEU A 318 19.54 9.06 54.19
CA LEU A 318 20.43 7.90 54.34
C LEU A 318 21.91 8.33 54.45
N GLN A 319 22.29 9.40 53.76
CA GLN A 319 23.63 9.99 53.89
C GLN A 319 23.85 10.62 55.28
N GLN A 320 22.85 11.31 55.83
CA GLN A 320 22.91 11.84 57.20
C GLN A 320 23.02 10.70 58.22
N GLU A 321 22.19 9.66 58.10
CA GLU A 321 22.26 8.47 58.95
C GLU A 321 23.62 7.77 58.85
N LYS A 322 24.18 7.65 57.64
CA LYS A 322 25.53 7.13 57.42
C LYS A 322 26.59 7.96 58.13
N GLU A 323 26.53 9.29 58.02
CA GLU A 323 27.46 10.20 58.69
C GLU A 323 27.33 10.08 60.22
N GLU A 324 26.11 10.06 60.77
CA GLU A 324 25.88 9.83 62.19
C GLU A 324 26.46 8.49 62.67
N LEU A 325 26.25 7.42 61.91
CA LEU A 325 26.83 6.11 62.22
C LEU A 325 28.36 6.12 62.16
N LEU A 326 28.95 6.79 61.17
CA LEU A 326 30.40 6.97 61.09
C LEU A 326 30.94 7.76 62.29
N TYR A 327 30.27 8.84 62.70
CA TYR A 327 30.64 9.59 63.91
C TYR A 327 30.57 8.73 65.17
N ARG A 328 29.57 7.84 65.30
CA ARG A 328 29.50 6.89 66.42
C ARG A 328 30.68 5.90 66.40
N VAL A 329 31.04 5.37 65.24
CA VAL A 329 32.14 4.40 65.08
C VAL A 329 33.51 5.05 65.29
N LEU A 330 33.73 6.27 64.81
CA LEU A 330 35.01 6.99 64.92
C LEU A 330 35.18 7.73 66.25
N GLY A 331 34.08 8.16 66.88
CA GLY A 331 34.07 8.89 68.15
C GLY A 331 34.05 8.03 69.42
N THR A 332 34.05 6.70 69.28
CA THR A 332 34.08 5.77 70.42
C THR A 332 35.39 4.96 70.45
N ASP A 333 36.28 5.30 71.38
CA ASP A 333 37.12 4.29 72.02
C ASP A 333 36.22 3.43 72.94
N ALA A 334 35.43 2.51 72.35
CA ALA A 334 34.75 1.45 73.11
C ALA A 334 34.38 0.24 72.23
N SER A 335 34.85 -0.92 72.69
CA SER A 335 34.79 -2.31 72.17
C SER A 335 33.47 -2.83 71.56
N PRO A 336 33.53 -3.93 70.77
CA PRO A 336 32.46 -4.40 69.92
C PRO A 336 31.40 -5.15 70.74
N ALA A 337 30.15 -4.73 70.63
CA ALA A 337 29.01 -5.53 71.03
C ALA A 337 28.20 -5.82 69.77
N PHE A 338 28.42 -6.98 69.18
CA PHE A 338 27.41 -7.61 68.33
C PHE A 338 26.37 -8.26 69.23
N PRO A 339 25.09 -7.85 69.20
CA PRO A 339 24.00 -8.74 69.52
C PRO A 339 23.47 -9.32 68.21
N LEU A 340 23.68 -10.62 68.02
CA LEU A 340 22.89 -11.44 67.11
C LEU A 340 21.42 -11.33 67.54
N ALA A 341 20.63 -10.55 66.82
CA ALA A 341 19.18 -10.50 66.99
C ALA A 341 18.52 -11.35 65.90
N SER A 342 18.06 -12.52 66.34
CA SER A 342 17.03 -13.42 65.81
C SER A 342 16.43 -13.13 64.43
N VAL A 343 16.67 -14.06 63.51
CA VAL A 343 15.83 -14.35 62.34
C VAL A 343 14.42 -14.71 62.81
N THR A 344 13.41 -13.96 62.37
CA THR A 344 12.02 -14.40 62.28
C THR A 344 11.61 -14.45 60.81
N PRO A 345 11.11 -15.58 60.29
CA PRO A 345 10.75 -15.70 58.87
C PRO A 345 9.47 -14.91 58.64
N THR A 346 9.54 -13.86 57.82
CA THR A 346 8.33 -13.16 57.35
C THR A 346 7.99 -13.73 55.98
N GLU A 347 6.85 -14.43 55.92
CA GLU A 347 6.34 -15.07 54.72
C GLU A 347 6.20 -14.08 53.56
N VAL A 348 6.69 -14.51 52.40
CA VAL A 348 6.59 -13.80 51.14
C VAL A 348 5.19 -14.05 50.58
N SER A 349 4.31 -13.05 50.63
CA SER A 349 3.08 -13.06 49.85
C SER A 349 3.37 -12.47 48.46
N PHE A 350 3.59 -13.36 47.50
CA PHE A 350 3.49 -13.03 46.08
C PHE A 350 2.01 -12.79 45.75
N LEU A 351 1.64 -11.54 45.49
CA LEU A 351 0.42 -11.23 44.74
C LEU A 351 0.82 -10.88 43.32
N ALA A 352 0.63 -11.86 42.45
CA ALA A 352 0.55 -11.66 41.01
C ALA A 352 -0.78 -10.99 40.68
N SER A 353 -0.74 -9.90 39.92
CA SER A 353 -1.73 -9.50 38.92
C SER A 353 -1.10 -8.50 37.96
#